data_AF-A0A7C2VHG8-F1
#
_entry.id   AF-A0A7C2VHG8-F1
#
_cell.length_a   1.000
_cell.length_b   1.000
_cell.length_c   1.000
_cell.angle_alpha   90.00
_cell.angle_beta   90.00
_cell.angle_gamma   90.00
#
_symmetry.space_group_name_H-M   'P 1'
#
loop_
_entity.id
_entity.type
_entity.pdbx_description
1 polymer ?
#
loop_
_entity_poly.entity_id
_entity_poly.type
_entity_poly.pdbx_seq_one_letter_code
_entity_poly.pdbx_strand_id
1 'polypeptide(L)'
;MVSALLSDIGGLAKGLKTTFQHLFRPPVTFQYPEVKRPMFPRFRGRHVLRRYENGLERCIGCELCAGVCPAQAIYVEAAENTDEERYSPGERYAK
;
A
#
# COMPACT_ATOMS: atom_id res chain seq x y z
N MET A 1 13.55 -11.01 -53.59
CA MET A 1 14.71 -11.08 -52.67
C MET A 1 15.12 -9.69 -52.15
N VAL A 2 15.43 -8.73 -53.04
CA VAL A 2 15.87 -7.37 -52.64
C VAL A 2 14.78 -6.55 -51.91
N SER A 3 13.52 -6.66 -52.32
CA SER A 3 12.40 -5.94 -51.68
C SER A 3 12.15 -6.36 -50.22
N ALA A 4 12.35 -7.64 -49.89
CA ALA A 4 12.21 -8.14 -48.51
C ALA A 4 13.37 -7.63 -47.62
N LEU A 5 14.59 -7.59 -48.16
CA LEU A 5 15.76 -7.08 -47.44
C LEU A 5 15.62 -5.57 -47.10
N LEU A 6 15.04 -4.78 -48.01
CA LEU A 6 14.79 -3.35 -47.81
C LEU A 6 13.70 -3.10 -46.74
N SER A 7 12.66 -3.94 -46.67
CA SER A 7 11.68 -3.84 -45.59
C SER A 7 12.28 -4.20 -44.24
N ASP A 8 13.17 -5.21 -44.18
CA ASP A 8 13.81 -5.65 -42.95
C ASP A 8 14.76 -4.57 -42.39
N ILE A 9 15.59 -3.97 -43.26
CA ILE A 9 16.46 -2.84 -42.89
C ILE A 9 15.64 -1.61 -42.48
N GLY A 10 14.54 -1.32 -43.17
CA GLY A 10 13.62 -0.24 -42.81
C GLY A 10 13.00 -0.43 -41.42
N GLY A 11 12.64 -1.67 -41.07
CA GLY A 11 12.16 -2.04 -39.75
C GLY A 11 13.21 -1.84 -38.65
N LEU A 12 14.45 -2.30 -38.88
CA LEU A 12 15.57 -2.11 -37.95
C LEU A 12 15.90 -0.64 -37.73
N ALA A 13 15.96 0.15 -38.81
CA ALA A 13 16.21 1.59 -38.72
C ALA A 13 15.13 2.31 -37.92
N LYS A 14 13.85 1.92 -38.10
CA LYS A 14 12.74 2.46 -37.32
C LYS A 14 12.86 2.12 -35.83
N GLY A 15 13.22 0.88 -35.50
CA GLY A 15 13.46 0.43 -34.12
C GLY A 15 14.60 1.19 -33.44
N LEU A 16 15.74 1.31 -34.12
CA LEU A 16 16.90 2.07 -33.64
C LEU A 16 16.60 3.56 -33.47
N LYS A 17 15.81 4.14 -34.38
CA LYS A 17 15.33 5.53 -34.22
C LYS A 17 14.50 5.68 -32.96
N THR A 18 13.61 4.74 -32.67
CA THR A 18 12.78 4.79 -31.47
C THR A 18 13.59 4.62 -30.19
N THR A 19 14.56 3.70 -30.14
CA THR A 19 15.43 3.54 -28.96
C THR A 19 16.29 4.77 -28.74
N PHE A 20 16.88 5.32 -29.81
CA PHE A 20 17.65 6.56 -29.75
C PHE A 20 16.80 7.73 -29.24
N GLN A 21 15.54 7.84 -29.68
CA GLN A 21 14.61 8.85 -29.15
C GLN A 21 14.31 8.68 -27.65
N HIS A 22 14.24 7.46 -27.13
CA HIS A 22 13.99 7.21 -25.70
C HIS A 22 15.24 7.43 -24.84
N LEU A 23 16.45 7.24 -25.39
CA LEU A 23 17.71 7.46 -24.68
C LEU A 23 17.86 8.89 -24.15
N PHE A 24 17.35 9.89 -24.89
CA PHE A 24 17.40 11.30 -24.49
C PHE A 24 16.16 11.78 -23.73
N ARG A 25 15.17 10.91 -23.45
CA ARG A 25 14.02 11.27 -22.63
C ARG A 25 14.38 11.18 -21.14
N PRO A 26 13.84 12.08 -20.30
CA PRO A 26 14.05 11.97 -18.86
C PRO A 26 13.46 10.65 -18.33
N PRO A 27 14.13 10.00 -17.36
CA PRO A 27 13.65 8.75 -16.79
C PRO A 27 12.37 9.00 -15.98
N VAL A 28 11.38 8.13 -16.15
CA VAL A 28 10.12 8.15 -15.39
C VAL A 28 10.23 7.50 -14.01
N THR A 29 11.42 7.03 -13.64
CA THR A 29 11.68 6.26 -12.43
C THR A 29 11.87 7.15 -11.21
N PHE A 30 11.42 6.67 -10.04
CA PHE A 30 11.74 7.26 -8.74
C PHE A 30 12.96 6.54 -8.15
N GLN A 31 13.96 7.30 -7.67
CA GLN A 31 15.12 6.73 -6.96
C GLN A 31 14.74 6.49 -5.50
N TYR A 32 14.40 5.25 -5.16
CA TYR A 32 14.15 4.86 -3.77
C TYR A 32 15.47 4.45 -3.10
N PRO A 33 15.76 4.86 -1.85
CA PRO A 33 14.86 5.46 -0.85
C PRO A 33 14.78 7.00 -0.81
N GLU A 34 15.61 7.70 -1.59
CA GLU A 34 15.77 9.16 -1.53
C GLU A 34 14.50 9.91 -1.95
N VAL A 35 13.85 9.42 -3.01
CA VAL A 35 12.62 9.98 -3.58
C VAL A 35 11.49 8.95 -3.44
N LYS A 36 10.58 9.21 -2.50
CA LYS A 36 9.38 8.37 -2.29
C LYS A 36 8.24 8.82 -3.19
N ARG A 37 7.51 7.85 -3.74
CA ARG A 37 6.28 8.11 -4.50
C ARG A 37 5.20 8.67 -3.56
N PRO A 38 4.45 9.71 -3.95
CA PRO A 38 3.32 10.19 -3.16
C PRO A 38 2.25 9.09 -3.06
N MET A 39 1.82 8.80 -1.84
CA MET A 39 0.78 7.80 -1.58
C MET A 39 -0.60 8.46 -1.64
N PHE A 40 -1.56 7.79 -2.28
CA PHE A 40 -2.92 8.29 -2.36
C PHE A 40 -3.62 8.24 -0.99
N PRO A 41 -4.59 9.13 -0.70
CA PRO A 41 -5.28 9.16 0.60
C PRO A 41 -5.96 7.84 1.01
N ARG A 42 -6.34 7.00 0.04
CA ARG A 42 -7.01 5.70 0.27
C ARG A 42 -6.06 4.50 0.12
N PHE A 43 -4.75 4.72 0.22
CA PHE A 43 -3.79 3.63 0.16
C PHE A 43 -3.96 2.68 1.36
N ARG A 44 -4.05 1.37 1.08
CA ARG A 44 -4.14 0.31 2.10
C ARG A 44 -2.74 -0.10 2.53
N GLY A 45 -2.18 0.65 3.48
CA GLY A 45 -0.87 0.40 4.07
C GLY A 45 -0.91 -0.47 5.32
N ARG A 46 0.03 -0.23 6.24
CA ARG A 46 0.08 -0.90 7.54
C ARG A 46 -1.16 -0.56 8.37
N HIS A 47 -1.76 -1.58 8.99
CA HIS A 47 -2.83 -1.40 9.96
C HIS A 47 -2.33 -0.67 11.20
N VAL A 48 -3.10 0.29 11.70
CA VAL A 48 -2.77 1.09 12.89
C VAL A 48 -4.00 1.19 13.77
N LEU A 49 -3.85 0.88 15.06
CA LEU A 49 -4.88 1.14 16.07
C LEU A 49 -4.86 2.62 16.43
N ARG A 50 -6.02 3.28 16.28
CA ARG A 50 -6.16 4.71 16.57
C ARG A 50 -6.69 4.92 17.98
N ARG A 51 -6.36 6.07 18.54
CA ARG A 51 -6.92 6.59 19.80
C ARG A 51 -7.93 7.72 19.51
N TYR A 52 -8.77 8.01 20.49
CA TYR A 52 -9.56 9.24 20.54
C TYR A 52 -8.69 10.41 20.99
N GLU A 53 -9.22 11.63 20.93
CA GLU A 53 -8.52 12.85 21.37
C GLU A 53 -8.23 12.86 22.87
N ASN A 54 -9.03 12.14 23.66
CA ASN A 54 -8.84 11.95 25.10
C ASN A 54 -7.81 10.86 25.45
N GLY A 55 -7.15 10.23 24.46
CA GLY A 55 -6.14 9.20 24.68
C GLY A 55 -6.65 7.76 24.80
N LEU A 56 -7.97 7.56 24.95
CA LEU A 56 -8.56 6.21 24.98
C LEU A 56 -8.44 5.52 23.62
N GLU A 57 -8.29 4.21 23.64
CA GLU A 57 -8.24 3.39 22.42
C GLU A 57 -9.60 3.30 21.74
N ARG A 58 -9.62 3.29 20.40
CA ARG A 58 -10.85 3.06 19.64
C ARG A 58 -11.25 1.58 19.58
N CYS A 59 -10.32 0.68 19.85
CA CYS A 59 -10.59 -0.75 19.86
C CYS A 59 -11.29 -1.13 21.17
N ILE A 60 -12.44 -1.81 21.07
CA ILE A 60 -13.18 -2.33 22.23
C ILE A 60 -13.10 -3.86 22.34
N GLY A 61 -12.22 -4.50 21.56
CA GLY A 61 -12.07 -5.96 21.56
C GLY A 61 -13.30 -6.72 21.04
N CYS A 62 -14.10 -6.16 20.12
CA CYS A 62 -15.34 -6.78 19.63
C CYS A 62 -15.14 -7.93 18.61
N GLU A 63 -13.91 -8.26 18.24
CA GLU A 63 -13.54 -9.32 17.29
C GLU A 63 -14.10 -9.20 15.86
N LEU A 64 -14.88 -8.17 15.53
CA LEU A 64 -15.47 -8.02 14.19
C LEU A 64 -14.43 -8.00 13.06
N CYS A 65 -13.27 -7.38 13.31
CA CYS A 65 -12.16 -7.36 12.35
C CYS A 65 -11.55 -8.76 12.13
N ALA A 66 -11.46 -9.58 13.17
CA ALA A 66 -10.99 -10.95 13.08
C ALA A 66 -12.04 -11.85 12.38
N GLY A 67 -13.32 -11.71 12.76
CA GLY A 67 -14.42 -12.48 12.17
C GLY A 67 -14.63 -12.21 10.68
N VAL A 68 -14.43 -10.97 10.22
CA VAL A 68 -14.54 -10.63 8.78
C VAL A 68 -13.26 -10.92 7.99
N CYS A 69 -12.14 -11.23 8.67
CA CYS A 69 -10.85 -11.39 8.01
C CYS A 69 -10.83 -12.65 7.12
N PRO A 70 -10.74 -12.53 5.78
CA PRO A 70 -10.75 -13.70 4.90
C PRO A 70 -9.49 -14.56 5.05
N ALA A 71 -8.40 -13.99 5.55
CA ALA A 71 -7.13 -14.68 5.77
C ALA A 71 -6.94 -15.19 7.20
N GLN A 72 -7.92 -14.96 8.09
CA GLN A 72 -7.85 -15.32 9.52
C GLN A 72 -6.53 -14.86 10.19
N ALA A 73 -6.06 -13.66 9.83
CA ALA A 73 -4.73 -13.17 10.23
C ALA A 73 -4.71 -12.36 11.54
N ILE A 74 -5.85 -12.27 12.24
CA ILE A 74 -6.03 -11.41 13.42
C ILE A 74 -6.48 -12.28 14.59
N TYR A 75 -5.77 -12.17 15.70
CA TYR A 75 -6.15 -12.72 17.00
C TYR A 75 -6.46 -11.56 17.95
N VAL A 76 -7.52 -11.69 18.74
CA VAL A 76 -7.97 -10.67 19.70
C VAL A 76 -8.29 -11.37 21.01
N GLU A 77 -7.65 -10.95 22.10
CA GLU A 77 -8.05 -11.32 23.46
C GLU A 77 -8.76 -10.13 24.09
N ALA A 78 -10.00 -10.33 24.55
CA ALA A 78 -10.81 -9.23 25.09
C ALA A 78 -10.88 -9.27 26.62
N ALA A 79 -10.59 -8.15 27.27
CA ALA A 79 -10.69 -7.96 28.72
C ALA A 79 -11.71 -6.87 29.08
N GLU A 80 -12.18 -6.86 30.32
CA GLU A 80 -13.17 -5.88 30.82
C GLU A 80 -12.47 -4.63 31.35
N ASN A 81 -13.03 -3.45 31.06
CA ASN A 81 -12.60 -2.20 31.71
C ASN A 81 -13.15 -2.14 33.14
N THR A 82 -12.46 -1.44 34.04
CA THR A 82 -13.01 -1.06 35.35
C THR A 82 -13.19 0.45 35.43
N ASP A 83 -13.86 0.94 36.48
CA ASP A 83 -14.01 2.38 36.70
C ASP A 83 -12.67 3.04 37.08
N GLU A 84 -11.78 2.30 37.72
CA GLU A 84 -10.43 2.74 38.08
C GLU A 84 -9.46 2.68 36.89
N GLU A 85 -9.61 1.70 35.99
CA GLU A 85 -8.68 1.43 34.91
C GLU A 85 -9.42 1.21 33.58
N ARG A 86 -9.40 2.24 32.74
CA ARG A 86 -10.15 2.28 31.47
C ARG A 86 -9.23 2.53 30.28
N TYR A 87 -9.22 1.59 29.34
CA TYR A 87 -8.40 1.63 28.13
C TYR A 87 -9.18 2.05 26.89
N SER A 88 -10.49 1.74 26.83
CA SER A 88 -11.39 2.07 25.72
C SER A 88 -12.70 2.68 26.27
N PRO A 89 -13.52 3.36 25.44
CA PRO A 89 -14.82 3.86 25.88
C PRO A 89 -15.88 2.79 26.15
N GLY A 90 -15.69 1.56 25.66
CA GLY A 90 -16.67 0.48 25.80
C GLY A 90 -16.55 -0.26 27.13
N GLU A 91 -17.37 -1.31 27.31
CA GLU A 91 -17.27 -2.24 28.45
C GLU A 91 -15.97 -3.05 28.42
N ARG A 92 -15.37 -3.23 27.23
CA ARG A 92 -14.22 -4.12 26.99
C ARG A 92 -13.13 -3.44 26.16
N TYR A 93 -11.92 -3.98 26.23
CA TYR A 93 -10.77 -3.57 25.41
C TYR A 93 -10.00 -4.79 24.89
N ALA A 94 -9.08 -4.57 23.94
CA ALA A 94 -8.19 -5.63 23.44
C ALA A 94 -6.90 -5.67 24.28
N LYS A 95 -6.61 -6.83 24.86
CA LYS A 95 -5.48 -7.08 25.77
C LYS A 95 -4.25 -7.60 25.03
#